data_AF-A0A660QB65-F1
#
_entry.id   AF-A0A660QB65-F1
#
_cell.length_a   1.000
_cell.length_b   1.000
_cell.length_c   1.000
_cell.angle_alpha   90.00
_cell.angle_beta   90.00
_cell.angle_gamma   90.00
#
_symmetry.space_group_name_H-M   'P 1'
#
loop_
_entity.id
_entity.type
_entity.pdbx_description
1 polymer ?
#
loop_
_entity_poly.entity_id
_entity_poly.type
_entity_poly.pdbx_seq_one_letter_code
_entity_poly.pdbx_strand_id
1 'polypeptide(L)'
;RWNFSPAKTAILCELFLRGPQTPGDLRAHASRLHPLVDRNEVEEILQGLAVREDGPFVVQLPREPGKREQRWAHLFSGEPEIAAESELPLEDTTGGNEQIQALETEVAALRQELDELKASFAEFKTAFE
;
A
#
# COMPACT_ATOMS: atom_id res chain seq x y z
N ARG A 1 22.21 -21.91 -5.34
CA ARG A 1 22.47 -21.09 -4.14
C ARG A 1 22.24 -19.65 -4.54
N TRP A 2 21.31 -18.93 -3.90
CA TRP A 2 21.07 -17.53 -4.22
C TRP A 2 22.34 -16.71 -3.96
N ASN A 3 22.84 -16.02 -4.97
CA ASN A 3 24.02 -15.16 -4.87
C ASN A 3 23.58 -13.69 -4.93
N PHE A 4 23.56 -13.00 -3.79
CA PHE A 4 23.23 -11.57 -3.69
C PHE A 4 24.44 -10.80 -3.17
N SER A 5 24.74 -9.64 -3.79
CA SER A 5 25.74 -8.72 -3.24
C SER A 5 25.23 -8.13 -1.91
N PRO A 6 26.11 -7.59 -1.05
CA PRO A 6 25.68 -6.92 0.19
C PRO A 6 24.61 -5.85 -0.03
N ALA A 7 24.74 -5.05 -1.11
CA ALA A 7 23.74 -4.05 -1.49
C ALA A 7 22.37 -4.68 -1.83
N LYS A 8 22.35 -5.74 -2.64
CA LYS A 8 21.11 -6.48 -2.97
C LYS A 8 20.47 -7.08 -1.72
N THR A 9 21.27 -7.66 -0.84
CA THR A 9 20.80 -8.23 0.44
C THR A 9 20.19 -7.15 1.34
N ALA A 10 20.82 -5.97 1.44
CA ALA A 10 20.31 -4.85 2.24
C ALA A 10 18.93 -4.39 1.76
N ILE A 11 18.75 -4.22 0.45
CA ILE A 11 17.47 -3.82 -0.17
C ILE A 11 16.41 -4.89 0.06
N LEU A 12 16.73 -6.17 -0.18
CA LEU A 12 15.78 -7.26 0.03
C LEU A 12 15.36 -7.39 1.51
N CYS A 13 16.29 -7.23 2.45
CA CYS A 13 15.99 -7.22 3.87
C CYS A 13 14.98 -6.12 4.23
N GLU A 14 15.17 -4.89 3.75
CA GLU A 14 14.21 -3.80 4.02
C GLU A 14 12.84 -4.09 3.40
N LEU A 15 12.78 -4.64 2.18
CA LEU A 15 11.52 -5.04 1.56
C LEU A 15 10.80 -6.15 2.34
N PHE A 16 11.53 -7.11 2.91
CA PHE A 16 10.95 -8.15 3.76
C PHE A 16 10.39 -7.60 5.08
N LEU A 17 11.09 -6.63 5.69
CA LEU A 17 10.75 -6.13 7.02
C LEU A 17 9.67 -5.03 7.00
N ARG A 18 9.55 -4.28 5.89
CA ARG A 18 8.68 -3.10 5.81
C ARG A 18 7.70 -3.14 4.64
N GLY A 19 7.77 -4.17 3.81
CA GLY A 19 6.93 -4.28 2.62
C GLY A 19 7.34 -3.30 1.51
N PRO A 20 6.38 -2.93 0.62
CA PRO A 20 6.69 -2.15 -0.57
C PRO A 20 7.15 -0.72 -0.26
N GLN A 21 8.29 -0.32 -0.84
CA GLN A 21 8.97 0.95 -0.54
C GLN A 21 9.43 1.66 -1.81
N THR A 22 9.60 2.98 -1.75
CA THR A 22 10.20 3.75 -2.85
C THR A 22 11.73 3.60 -2.88
N PRO A 23 12.41 3.87 -4.01
CA PRO A 23 13.87 3.92 -4.05
C PRO A 23 14.47 4.93 -3.06
N GLY A 24 13.78 6.03 -2.79
CA GLY A 24 14.19 7.04 -1.80
C GLY A 24 14.18 6.48 -0.37
N ASP A 25 13.10 5.79 0.00
CA ASP A 25 12.97 5.14 1.32
C ASP A 25 14.04 4.06 1.49
N LEU A 26 14.20 3.20 0.47
CA LEU A 26 15.20 2.13 0.48
C LEU A 26 16.61 2.69 0.62
N ARG A 27 16.94 3.78 -0.07
CA ARG A 27 18.24 4.45 0.11
C ARG A 27 18.45 4.91 1.55
N ALA A 28 17.43 5.49 2.18
CA ALA A 28 17.53 5.96 3.57
C ALA A 28 17.60 4.81 4.59
N HIS A 29 16.82 3.74 4.38
CA HIS A 29 16.66 2.65 5.36
C HIS A 29 17.74 1.57 5.21
N ALA A 30 18.00 1.11 3.98
CA ALA A 30 18.98 0.07 3.70
C ALA A 30 20.43 0.53 3.90
N SER A 31 20.69 1.86 3.92
CA SER A 31 22.02 2.43 4.19
C SER A 31 22.64 2.00 5.52
N ARG A 32 21.82 1.56 6.50
CA ARG A 32 22.30 1.02 7.78
C ARG A 32 22.91 -0.38 7.64
N LEU A 33 22.47 -1.16 6.65
CA LEU A 33 22.96 -2.51 6.35
C LEU A 33 24.11 -2.46 5.34
N HIS A 34 24.02 -1.59 4.33
CA HIS A 34 25.06 -1.37 3.33
C HIS A 34 24.98 0.07 2.80
N PRO A 35 26.09 0.84 2.78
CA PRO A 35 26.08 2.20 2.23
C PRO A 35 25.62 2.22 0.77
N LEU A 36 24.63 3.07 0.47
CA LEU A 36 24.11 3.30 -0.88
C LEU A 36 24.36 4.77 -1.24
N VAL A 37 25.00 4.99 -2.39
CA VAL A 37 25.48 6.28 -2.88
C VAL A 37 24.31 7.24 -3.06
N ASP A 38 23.36 6.86 -3.91
CA ASP A 38 22.22 7.69 -4.26
C ASP A 38 20.98 6.86 -4.62
N ARG A 39 19.90 7.56 -4.99
CA ARG A 39 18.63 6.95 -5.38
C ARG A 39 18.75 6.15 -6.68
N ASN A 40 19.64 6.57 -7.59
CA ASN A 40 19.78 5.94 -8.91
C ASN A 40 20.46 4.58 -8.77
N GLU A 41 21.48 4.45 -7.91
CA GLU A 41 22.10 3.15 -7.59
C GLU A 41 21.04 2.15 -7.10
N VAL A 42 20.14 2.58 -6.21
CA VAL A 42 19.06 1.73 -5.69
C VAL A 42 18.13 1.29 -6.81
N GLU A 43 17.76 2.21 -7.70
CA GLU A 43 16.90 1.93 -8.85
C GLU A 43 17.54 0.94 -9.83
N GLU A 44 18.83 1.08 -10.13
CA GLU A 44 19.60 0.13 -10.94
C GLU A 44 19.65 -1.27 -10.30
N ILE A 45 19.87 -1.34 -8.98
CA ILE A 45 19.88 -2.62 -8.25
C ILE A 45 18.50 -3.29 -8.31
N LEU A 46 17.42 -2.52 -8.12
CA LEU A 46 16.05 -3.02 -8.18
C LEU A 46 15.69 -3.51 -9.59
N GLN A 47 16.03 -2.75 -10.62
CA GLN A 47 15.86 -3.18 -12.02
C GLN A 47 16.63 -4.48 -12.29
N GLY A 48 17.89 -4.58 -11.85
CA GLY A 48 18.69 -5.79 -11.98
C GLY A 48 18.16 -6.99 -11.19
N LEU A 49 17.46 -6.76 -10.08
CA LEU A 49 16.76 -7.80 -9.31
C LEU A 49 15.43 -8.22 -9.98
N ALA A 50 14.80 -7.34 -10.76
CA ALA A 50 13.55 -7.61 -11.46
C ALA A 50 13.73 -8.43 -12.74
N VAL A 51 14.88 -8.30 -13.42
CA VAL A 51 15.15 -8.96 -14.73
C VAL A 51 16.15 -10.11 -14.65
N ARG A 52 16.42 -10.62 -13.45
CA ARG A 52 17.47 -11.64 -13.25
C ARG A 52 17.06 -12.99 -13.84
N GLU A 53 18.01 -13.69 -14.48
CA GLU A 53 17.75 -14.94 -15.22
C GLU A 53 17.26 -16.11 -14.35
N ASP A 54 17.71 -16.18 -13.10
CA ASP A 54 17.27 -17.20 -12.12
C ASP A 54 15.99 -16.80 -11.38
N GLY A 55 15.31 -15.76 -11.85
CA GLY A 55 13.97 -15.36 -11.44
C GLY A 55 13.88 -13.88 -11.04
N PRO A 56 12.73 -13.24 -11.26
CA PRO A 56 12.47 -11.91 -10.74
C PRO A 56 12.35 -11.98 -9.20
N PHE A 57 13.06 -11.10 -8.52
CA PHE A 57 13.06 -11.04 -7.04
C PHE A 57 12.19 -9.93 -6.49
N VAL A 58 11.97 -8.92 -7.31
CA VAL A 58 11.20 -7.72 -6.98
C VAL A 58 10.34 -7.34 -8.17
N VAL A 59 9.27 -6.62 -7.91
CA VAL A 59 8.38 -6.07 -8.91
C VAL A 59 8.12 -4.60 -8.60
N GLN A 60 8.05 -3.78 -9.63
CA GLN A 60 7.64 -2.40 -9.51
C GLN A 60 6.11 -2.35 -9.48
N LEU A 61 5.56 -1.74 -8.43
CA LEU A 61 4.12 -1.57 -8.29
C LEU A 61 3.63 -0.35 -9.10
N PRO A 62 2.35 -0.35 -9.52
CA PRO A 62 1.70 0.85 -10.03
C PRO A 62 1.83 2.04 -9.08
N ARG A 63 1.78 3.24 -9.63
CA ARG A 63 1.81 4.48 -8.84
C ARG A 63 0.50 4.63 -8.10
N GLU A 64 0.58 4.97 -6.82
CA GLU A 64 -0.59 5.43 -6.09
C GLU A 64 -1.05 6.80 -6.64
N PRO A 65 -2.37 7.06 -6.69
CA PRO A 65 -2.90 8.36 -7.07
C PRO A 65 -2.26 9.50 -6.27
N GLY A 66 -1.79 10.54 -6.96
CA GLY A 66 -1.16 11.70 -6.34
C GLY A 66 0.30 11.50 -5.88
N LYS A 67 0.86 10.28 -5.96
CA LYS A 67 2.29 10.03 -5.66
C LYS A 67 3.15 10.12 -6.92
N ARG A 68 4.31 10.76 -6.77
CA ARG A 68 5.30 10.92 -7.85
C ARG A 68 6.16 9.68 -8.08
N GLU A 69 6.41 8.90 -7.03
CA GLU A 69 7.34 7.79 -7.06
C GLU A 69 6.62 6.44 -7.02
N GLN A 70 7.19 5.45 -7.69
CA GLN A 70 6.74 4.06 -7.66
C GLN A 70 7.36 3.33 -6.47
N ARG A 71 6.61 2.36 -5.94
CA ARG A 71 7.09 1.45 -4.91
C ARG A 71 7.53 0.13 -5.52
N TRP A 72 8.44 -0.54 -4.85
CA TRP A 72 8.93 -1.86 -5.22
C TRP A 72 8.55 -2.87 -4.14
N ALA A 73 8.08 -4.05 -4.53
CA ALA A 73 7.76 -5.15 -3.64
C ALA A 73 8.65 -6.36 -3.95
N HIS A 74 8.88 -7.22 -2.97
CA HIS A 74 9.60 -8.48 -3.19
C HIS A 74 8.63 -9.60 -3.65
N LEU A 75 9.14 -10.62 -4.34
CA LEU A 75 8.35 -11.75 -4.87
C LEU A 75 8.48 -13.06 -4.07
N PHE A 76 9.26 -13.04 -2.98
CA PHE A 76 9.50 -14.23 -2.15
C PHE A 76 8.28 -14.75 -1.38
N SER A 77 7.21 -13.95 -1.27
CA SER A 77 5.93 -14.37 -0.66
C SER A 77 4.84 -14.59 -1.70
N GLY A 78 5.21 -14.75 -2.98
CA GLY A 78 4.27 -14.76 -4.10
C GLY A 78 4.16 -13.39 -4.78
N GLU A 79 3.29 -13.31 -5.78
CA GLU A 79 2.96 -12.03 -6.41
C GLU A 79 2.22 -11.15 -5.40
N PRO A 80 2.66 -9.89 -5.19
CA PRO A 80 1.93 -8.98 -4.32
C PRO A 80 0.53 -8.80 -4.87
N GLU A 81 -0.47 -8.81 -3.99
CA GLU A 81 -1.81 -8.33 -4.31
C GLU A 81 -1.69 -6.85 -4.66
N ILE A 82 -1.49 -6.59 -5.96
CA ILE A 82 -1.69 -5.28 -6.53
C ILE A 82 -3.19 -5.10 -6.40
N ALA A 83 -3.62 -4.39 -5.35
CA ALA A 83 -4.92 -3.76 -5.35
C ALA A 83 -4.90 -2.84 -6.57
N ALA A 84 -5.30 -3.37 -7.71
CA ALA A 84 -6.01 -2.61 -8.70
C ALA A 84 -7.29 -2.17 -7.99
N GLU A 85 -7.16 -1.21 -7.07
CA GLU A 85 -8.17 -0.17 -6.97
C GLU A 85 -8.30 0.28 -8.42
N SER A 86 -9.42 -0.14 -8.98
CA SER A 86 -9.78 -0.02 -10.38
C SER A 86 -9.23 1.28 -10.96
N GLU A 87 -8.89 1.24 -12.23
CA GLU A 87 -9.11 2.40 -13.10
C GLU A 87 -10.58 2.85 -12.92
N LEU A 88 -10.89 3.55 -11.83
CA LEU A 88 -11.85 4.62 -11.92
C LEU A 88 -11.12 5.62 -12.81
N PRO A 89 -11.70 5.97 -13.96
CA PRO A 89 -11.19 7.09 -14.73
C PRO A 89 -10.98 8.25 -13.77
N LEU A 90 -9.97 9.07 -14.02
CA LEU A 90 -9.90 10.40 -13.43
C LEU A 90 -11.15 11.15 -13.93
N GLU A 91 -12.29 10.89 -13.30
CA GLU A 91 -13.51 11.61 -13.55
C GLU A 91 -13.31 12.99 -12.93
N ASP A 92 -13.69 13.97 -13.72
CA ASP A 92 -13.78 15.37 -13.39
C ASP A 92 -14.10 15.61 -11.91
N THR A 93 -13.58 16.72 -11.39
CA THR A 93 -13.75 17.21 -10.01
C THR A 93 -15.21 17.32 -9.50
N THR A 94 -16.19 16.92 -10.31
CA THR A 94 -17.61 16.73 -9.99
C THR A 94 -17.93 15.35 -9.39
N GLY A 95 -17.28 14.27 -9.81
CA GLY A 95 -17.64 12.89 -9.36
C GLY A 95 -17.26 12.58 -7.91
N GLY A 96 -16.17 13.18 -7.41
CA GLY A 96 -15.77 13.05 -6.00
C GLY A 96 -16.79 13.66 -5.03
N ASN A 97 -17.46 14.76 -5.42
CA ASN A 97 -18.49 15.38 -4.59
C ASN A 97 -19.75 14.51 -4.50
N GLU A 98 -20.12 13.81 -5.57
CA GLU A 98 -21.28 12.91 -5.58
C GLU A 98 -21.05 11.67 -4.70
N GLN A 99 -19.84 11.09 -4.76
CA GLN A 99 -19.46 9.98 -3.88
C GLN A 99 -19.42 10.40 -2.40
N ILE A 100 -18.89 11.60 -2.11
CA ILE A 100 -18.88 12.14 -0.75
C ILE A 100 -20.31 12.37 -0.25
N GLN A 101 -21.19 12.95 -1.06
CA GLN A 101 -22.61 13.15 -0.68
C GLN A 101 -23.36 11.84 -0.47
N ALA A 102 -23.11 10.82 -1.31
CA ALA A 102 -23.70 9.49 -1.13
C ALA A 102 -23.25 8.87 0.20
N LEU A 103 -21.95 8.94 0.51
CA LEU A 103 -21.41 8.44 1.77
C LEU A 103 -21.93 9.22 2.98
N GLU A 104 -22.05 10.55 2.89
CA GLU A 104 -22.64 11.36 3.96
C GLU A 104 -24.11 11.00 4.24
N THR A 105 -24.87 10.72 3.17
CA THR A 105 -26.27 10.28 3.27
C THR A 105 -26.38 8.91 3.93
N GLU A 106 -25.51 7.98 3.54
CA GLU A 106 -25.46 6.63 4.13
C GLU A 106 -25.06 6.67 5.62
N VAL A 107 -24.06 7.49 5.96
CA VAL A 107 -23.64 7.69 7.37
C VAL A 107 -24.77 8.31 8.20
N ALA A 108 -25.53 9.25 7.65
CA ALA A 108 -26.68 9.83 8.34
C ALA A 108 -27.78 8.79 8.60
N ALA A 109 -28.10 7.95 7.60
CA ALA A 109 -29.09 6.88 7.74
C ALA A 109 -28.65 5.84 8.78
N LEU A 110 -27.40 5.37 8.72
CA LEU A 110 -26.87 4.39 9.67
C LEU A 110 -26.84 4.93 11.11
N ARG A 111 -26.56 6.23 11.30
CA ARG A 111 -26.60 6.87 12.62
C ARG A 111 -28.03 6.91 13.17
N GLN A 112 -29.01 7.22 12.33
CA GLN A 112 -30.41 7.19 12.73
C GLN A 112 -30.85 5.79 13.14
N GLU A 113 -30.53 4.76 12.34
CA GLU A 113 -30.82 3.36 12.69
C GLU A 113 -30.17 2.95 14.02
N LEU A 114 -28.94 3.41 14.28
CA LEU A 114 -28.25 3.15 15.54
C LEU A 114 -28.95 3.80 16.73
N ASP A 115 -29.45 5.02 16.57
CA ASP A 115 -30.14 5.75 17.63
C ASP A 115 -31.52 5.13 17.91
N GLU A 116 -32.23 4.69 16.88
CA GLU A 116 -33.49 3.94 17.00
C GLU A 116 -33.28 2.59 17.71
N LEU A 117 -32.20 1.88 17.36
CA LEU A 117 -31.84 0.61 18.00
C LEU A 117 -31.47 0.81 19.48
N LYS A 118 -30.72 1.87 19.80
CA LYS A 118 -30.36 2.22 21.19
C LYS A 118 -31.59 2.58 22.01
N ALA A 119 -32.54 3.33 21.43
CA ALA A 119 -33.80 3.65 22.10
C ALA A 119 -34.61 2.39 22.39
N SER A 120 -34.78 1.52 21.38
CA SER A 120 -35.47 0.23 21.53
C SER A 120 -34.81 -0.67 22.58
N PHE A 121 -33.47 -0.67 22.63
CA PHE A 121 -32.72 -1.43 23.64
C PHE A 121 -32.89 -0.85 25.05
N ALA A 122 -32.92 0.47 25.19
CA ALA A 122 -33.18 1.13 26.47
C ALA A 122 -34.59 0.82 26.98
N GLU A 123 -35.60 0.91 26.11
CA GLU A 123 -36.98 0.54 26.43
C GLU A 123 -37.08 -0.94 26.83
N PHE A 124 -36.48 -1.84 26.05
CA PHE A 124 -36.40 -3.26 26.38
C PHE A 124 -35.76 -3.47 27.75
N LYS A 125 -34.63 -2.82 28.04
CA LYS A 125 -33.97 -2.95 29.35
C LYS A 125 -34.88 -2.50 30.50
N THR A 126 -35.61 -1.39 30.34
CA THR A 126 -36.56 -0.90 31.37
C THR A 126 -37.76 -1.81 31.57
N ALA A 127 -38.12 -2.65 30.59
CA ALA A 127 -39.22 -3.61 30.73
C ALA A 127 -38.83 -4.88 31.53
N PHE A 128 -37.53 -5.08 31.81
CA PHE A 128 -36.99 -6.22 32.55
C PHE A 128 -36.38 -5.83 33.92
N GLU A 129 -36.45 -4.55 34.30
CA GLU A 129 -36.20 -4.03 35.66
C GLU A 129 -37.53 -3.80 36.40
#